data_AF-A0A7R9BB40-F1
#
_entry.id   AF-A0A7R9BB40-F1
#
_cell.length_a   1.000
_cell.length_b   1.000
_cell.length_c   1.000
_cell.angle_alpha   90.00
_cell.angle_beta   90.00
_cell.angle_gamma   90.00
#
_symmetry.space_group_name_H-M   'P 1'
#
loop_
_entity.id
_entity.type
_entity.pdbx_description
1 polymer ?
#
loop_
_entity_poly.entity_id
_entity_poly.type
_entity_poly.pdbx_seq_one_letter_code
_entity_poly.pdbx_strand_id
1 'polypeptide(L)'
;MAVCSILYQLATRPREQQKLYEELVRVLPSADTPLNYQLLDSMVYLKAFVKEVFRQYSTVIGNGRTLQQDAVICGYRVPKGVSLYKTTL
;
A
#
# COMPACT_ATOMS: atom_id res chain seq x y z
N MET A 1 1.23 -10.98 -5.67
CA MET A 1 2.04 -10.51 -4.52
C MET A 1 1.23 -9.69 -3.53
N ALA A 2 0.58 -8.58 -3.94
CA ALA A 2 -0.17 -7.69 -3.04
C ALA A 2 -1.11 -8.39 -2.04
N VAL A 3 -2.10 -9.14 -2.53
CA VAL A 3 -3.10 -9.82 -1.69
C VAL A 3 -2.43 -10.88 -0.79
N CYS A 4 -1.49 -11.67 -1.32
CA CYS A 4 -0.76 -12.66 -0.53
C CYS A 4 -0.01 -12.03 0.63
N SER A 5 0.68 -10.90 0.40
CA SER A 5 1.39 -10.17 1.45
C SER A 5 0.42 -9.64 2.51
N ILE A 6 -0.72 -9.08 2.11
CA ILE A 6 -1.74 -8.59 3.05
C ILE A 6 -2.27 -9.73 3.92
N LEU A 7 -2.66 -10.86 3.31
CA LEU A 7 -3.17 -12.02 4.05
C LEU A 7 -2.11 -12.61 4.99
N TYR A 8 -0.86 -12.70 4.54
CA TYR A 8 0.24 -13.17 5.37
C TYR A 8 0.51 -12.23 6.55
N GLN A 9 0.52 -10.91 6.32
CA GLN A 9 0.71 -9.93 7.41
C GLN A 9 -0.45 -9.94 8.41
N LEU A 10 -1.67 -10.25 7.96
CA LEU A 10 -2.84 -10.40 8.82
C LEU A 10 -2.74 -11.68 9.67
N ALA A 11 -2.44 -12.82 9.03
CA ALA A 11 -2.33 -14.12 9.71
C ALA A 11 -1.19 -14.17 10.74
N THR A 12 -0.12 -13.41 10.53
CA THR A 12 1.03 -13.36 11.45
C THR A 12 0.90 -12.30 12.54
N ARG A 13 -0.17 -11.49 12.53
CA ARG A 13 -0.39 -10.42 13.54
C ARG A 13 -1.79 -10.53 14.16
N PRO A 14 -1.98 -11.44 15.12
CA PRO A 14 -3.28 -11.68 15.75
C PRO A 14 -3.92 -10.43 16.35
N ARG A 15 -3.11 -9.54 16.94
CA ARG A 15 -3.60 -8.26 17.50
C ARG A 15 -4.23 -7.36 16.43
N GLU A 16 -3.61 -7.27 15.26
CA GLU A 16 -4.11 -6.41 14.19
C GLU A 16 -5.27 -7.05 13.45
N GLN A 17 -5.26 -8.37 13.32
CA GLN A 17 -6.41 -9.15 12.86
C GLN A 17 -7.64 -8.92 13.75
N GLN A 18 -7.47 -8.93 15.07
CA GLN A 18 -8.56 -8.69 16.01
C GLN A 18 -9.15 -7.28 15.87
N LYS A 19 -8.32 -6.24 15.80
CA LYS A 19 -8.79 -4.86 15.59
C LYS A 19 -9.55 -4.69 14.28
N LEU A 20 -9.05 -5.31 13.20
CA LEU A 20 -9.69 -5.26 11.89
C LEU A 20 -11.03 -6.00 11.92
N TYR A 21 -11.10 -7.14 12.60
CA TYR A 21 -12.35 -7.87 12.82
C TYR A 21 -13.38 -7.02 13.59
N GLU A 22 -12.97 -6.36 14.67
CA GLU A 22 -13.84 -5.46 15.45
C GLU A 22 -14.39 -4.30 14.61
N GLU A 23 -13.55 -3.68 13.77
CA GLU A 23 -14.01 -2.66 12.80
C GLU A 23 -15.03 -3.25 11.82
N LEU A 24 -14.74 -4.42 11.24
CA LEU A 24 -15.63 -5.05 10.26
C LEU A 24 -16.98 -5.44 10.85
N VAL A 25 -17.03 -6.02 12.06
CA VAL A 25 -18.30 -6.37 12.73
C VAL A 25 -19.13 -5.11 13.03
N ARG A 26 -18.47 -4.00 13.36
CA ARG A 26 -19.15 -2.72 13.59
C ARG A 26 -19.73 -2.12 12.30
N VAL A 27 -19.02 -2.22 11.17
CA VAL A 27 -19.44 -1.64 9.88
C VAL A 27 -20.41 -2.57 9.13
N LEU A 28 -20.26 -3.89 9.29
CA LEU A 28 -21.05 -4.94 8.66
C LEU A 28 -21.73 -5.79 9.75
N PRO A 29 -22.87 -5.34 10.29
CA PRO A 29 -23.52 -5.98 11.45
C PRO A 29 -24.15 -7.34 11.14
N SER A 30 -24.42 -7.63 9.86
CA SER A 30 -24.91 -8.93 9.38
C SER A 30 -24.15 -9.35 8.13
N ALA A 31 -24.00 -10.66 7.93
CA ALA A 31 -23.44 -11.24 6.70
C ALA A 31 -24.22 -10.85 5.43
N ASP A 32 -25.50 -10.52 5.57
CA ASP A 32 -26.36 -10.10 4.47
C ASP A 32 -26.26 -8.60 4.16
N THR A 33 -25.47 -7.84 4.94
CA THR A 33 -25.31 -6.40 4.73
C THR A 33 -24.62 -6.16 3.38
N PRO A 34 -25.27 -5.49 2.42
CA PRO A 34 -24.66 -5.27 1.12
C PRO A 34 -23.50 -4.29 1.24
N LEU A 35 -22.34 -4.70 0.72
CA LEU A 35 -21.17 -3.84 0.66
C LEU A 35 -21.43 -2.69 -0.31
N ASN A 36 -21.24 -1.46 0.15
CA ASN A 36 -21.34 -0.26 -0.68
C ASN A 36 -20.16 0.67 -0.42
N TYR A 37 -20.02 1.71 -1.25
CA TYR A 37 -18.90 2.63 -1.18
C TYR A 37 -18.81 3.40 0.15
N GLN A 38 -19.95 3.79 0.73
CA GLN A 38 -19.99 4.54 2.00
C GLN A 38 -19.49 3.67 3.15
N LEU A 39 -19.89 2.40 3.19
CA LEU A 39 -19.38 1.44 4.18
C LEU A 39 -17.88 1.22 4.00
N LEU A 40 -17.41 0.99 2.78
CA LEU A 40 -15.98 0.85 2.49
C LEU A 40 -15.17 2.09 2.91
N ASP A 41 -15.72 3.28 2.69
CA ASP A 41 -15.03 4.51 3.08
C ASP A 41 -14.99 4.72 4.61
N SER A 42 -15.94 4.13 5.34
CA SER A 42 -15.92 4.14 6.82
C SER A 42 -14.89 3.19 7.44
N MET A 43 -14.34 2.23 6.70
CA MET A 43 -13.35 1.25 7.19
C MET A 43 -11.93 1.85 7.22
N VAL A 44 -11.68 2.74 8.18
CA VAL A 44 -10.44 3.51 8.29
C VAL A 44 -9.24 2.60 8.61
N TYR A 45 -9.41 1.66 9.53
CA TYR A 45 -8.35 0.76 9.97
C TYR A 45 -7.96 -0.23 8.86
N LEU A 46 -8.93 -0.83 8.18
CA LEU A 46 -8.67 -1.67 7.00
C LEU A 46 -7.86 -0.92 5.94
N LYS A 47 -8.26 0.31 5.59
CA LYS A 47 -7.53 1.15 4.64
C LYS A 47 -6.10 1.45 5.11
N ALA A 48 -5.93 1.76 6.39
CA ALA A 48 -4.61 2.01 6.99
C ALA A 48 -3.73 0.76 6.96
N PHE A 49 -4.28 -0.41 7.30
CA PHE A 49 -3.57 -1.69 7.28
C PHE A 49 -3.06 -2.02 5.87
N VAL A 50 -3.92 -1.93 4.85
CA VAL A 50 -3.51 -2.17 3.46
C VAL A 50 -2.41 -1.20 3.01
N LYS A 51 -2.52 0.08 3.36
CA LYS A 51 -1.47 1.07 3.08
C LYS A 51 -0.15 0.74 3.76
N GLU A 52 -0.19 0.29 5.01
CA GLU A 52 1.02 -0.08 5.76
C GLU A 52 1.68 -1.34 5.18
N VAL A 53 0.88 -2.33 4.77
CA VAL A 53 1.41 -3.49 4.05
C VAL A 53 2.09 -3.06 2.75
N PHE A 54 1.52 -2.11 2.00
CA PHE A 54 2.17 -1.60 0.78
C PHE A 54 3.40 -0.72 1.04
N ARG A 55 3.47 -0.06 2.20
CA ARG A 55 4.67 0.65 2.63
C ARG A 55 5.83 -0.32 2.86
N GLN A 56 5.55 -1.51 3.42
CA GLN A 56 6.57 -2.52 3.69
C GLN A 56 6.84 -3.46 2.51
N TYR A 57 5.80 -3.83 1.78
CA TYR A 57 5.82 -4.74 0.63
C TYR A 57 5.26 -4.01 -0.59
N SER A 58 6.08 -3.13 -1.15
CA SER A 58 5.73 -2.43 -2.38
C SER A 58 5.36 -3.44 -3.47
N THR A 59 4.25 -3.20 -4.17
CA THR A 59 3.80 -4.03 -5.29
C THR A 59 4.68 -3.87 -6.52
N VAL A 60 5.49 -2.80 -6.57
CA VAL A 60 6.42 -2.47 -7.64
C VAL A 60 7.81 -2.28 -7.05
N ILE A 61 8.80 -2.99 -7.61
CA ILE A 61 10.18 -3.00 -7.11
C ILE A 61 10.86 -1.62 -7.27
N GLY A 62 10.48 -0.87 -8.30
CA GLY A 62 10.93 0.51 -8.48
C GLY A 62 10.38 1.16 -9.73
N ASN A 63 10.57 2.47 -9.83
CA ASN A 63 10.24 3.27 -10.99
C ASN A 63 11.53 3.66 -11.72
N GLY A 64 11.70 3.15 -12.94
CA GLY A 64 12.80 3.51 -13.82
C GLY A 64 12.43 4.68 -14.73
N ARG A 65 13.35 5.63 -14.93
CA ARG A 65 13.23 6.72 -15.92
C ARG A 65 14.58 6.98 -16.58
N THR A 66 14.61 7.16 -17.89
CA THR A 66 15.82 7.60 -18.61
C THR A 66 15.73 9.10 -18.88
N LEU A 67 16.75 9.84 -18.45
CA LEU A 67 16.81 11.28 -18.61
C LEU A 67 16.86 11.68 -20.09
N GLN A 68 15.92 12.53 -20.52
CA GLN A 68 15.85 13.05 -21.89
C GLN A 68 16.69 14.32 -22.10
N GLN A 69 17.13 14.94 -21.00
CA GLN A 69 17.97 16.13 -20.95
C GLN A 69 18.81 16.11 -19.67
N ASP A 70 19.89 16.87 -19.64
CA ASP A 70 20.70 17.07 -18.44
C ASP A 70 19.84 17.61 -17.29
N ALA A 71 20.05 17.11 -16.08
CA ALA A 71 19.30 17.51 -14.89
C ALA A 71 20.22 17.66 -13.69
N VAL A 72 19.85 18.53 -12.74
CA VAL A 72 20.52 18.61 -11.43
C VAL A 72 19.63 17.92 -10.40
N ILE A 73 20.13 16.84 -9.80
CA ILE A 73 19.41 16.04 -8.80
C ILE A 73 20.22 16.08 -7.50
N CYS A 74 19.64 16.61 -6.43
CA CYS A 74 20.31 16.78 -5.12
C CYS A 74 21.67 17.49 -5.22
N GLY A 75 21.81 18.46 -6.13
CA GLY A 75 23.06 19.20 -6.38
C GLY A 75 24.03 18.53 -7.36
N TYR A 76 23.78 17.29 -7.77
CA TYR A 76 24.60 16.58 -8.76
C TYR A 76 24.09 16.80 -10.17
N ARG A 77 24.99 17.13 -11.10
CA ARG A 77 24.66 17.25 -12.53
C ARG A 77 24.67 15.86 -13.17
N VAL A 78 23.50 15.38 -13.57
CA VAL A 78 23.29 14.09 -14.23
C VAL A 78 23.03 14.31 -15.72
N PRO A 79 23.86 13.77 -16.63
CA PRO A 79 23.70 13.96 -18.07
C PRO A 79 22.47 13.26 -18.66
N LYS A 80 22.04 13.74 -19.83
CA LYS A 80 21.08 13.03 -20.69
C LYS A 80 21.51 11.58 -20.97
N GLY A 81 20.55 10.67 -21.00
CA GLY A 81 20.75 9.25 -21.31
C GLY A 81 20.99 8.35 -20.10
N VAL A 82 21.16 8.93 -18.90
CA VAL A 82 21.29 8.15 -17.66
C VAL A 82 19.92 7.58 -17.23
N SER A 83 19.90 6.29 -16.90
CA SER A 83 18.72 5.62 -16.33
C SER A 83 18.73 5.72 -14.81
N LEU A 84 17.73 6.42 -14.28
CA LEU A 84 17.47 6.58 -12.86
C LEU A 84 16.49 5.50 -12.41
N TYR A 85 16.80 4.83 -11.30
CA TYR A 85 15.94 3.85 -10.68
C TYR A 85 15.62 4.31 -9.27
N LYS A 86 14.34 4.62 -9.02
CA LYS A 86 13.85 4.88 -7.66
C LYS A 86 13.18 3.62 -7.13
N THR A 87 13.80 2.96 -6.16
CA THR A 87 13.16 1.89 -5.40
C THR A 87 12.21 2.50 -4.38
N THR A 88 11.02 1.93 -4.22
CA THR A 88 10.07 2.37 -3.19
C THR A 88 10.53 1.82 -1.84
N LEU A 89 11.18 2.67 -1.04
CA LEU A 89 11.35 2.53 0.42
C LEU A 89 11.12 3.90 1.05
#